data_AF-A0A558BZB9-F1
#
_entry.id   AF-A0A558BZB9-F1
#
_cell.length_a   1.000
_cell.length_b   1.000
_cell.length_c   1.000
_cell.angle_alpha   90.00
_cell.angle_beta   90.00
_cell.angle_gamma   90.00
#
_symmetry.space_group_name_H-M   'P 1'
#
loop_
_entity.id
_entity.type
_entity.pdbx_description
1 polymer ?
#
loop_
_entity_poly.entity_id
_entity_poly.type
_entity_poly.pdbx_seq_one_letter_code
_entity_poly.pdbx_strand_id
1 'polypeptide(L)'
;MVTPTFYLALGWLTVAVIILATLIGAARFRQLPASSRYLTYFAGFEVLIELLSRALIRVFHLKSNLFLIPIAAIGEVGLLALAYRQVLGSAAFARALPWVLGLFSSYALLETLAGLGAVRYAPTVQVSTDLLMLGFAGLYFRKLLHELQVTQLRHEPFFWMSAGMTIYALGDLQIALFSNYLLHYGSLQLNLVVISVVRVLLLFIFYSGCGLALWMRPQK
;
A
#
# COMPACT_ATOMS: atom_id res chain seq x y z
N MET A 1 12.50 9.53 25.78
CA MET A 1 11.41 10.31 25.15
C MET A 1 11.78 10.55 23.70
N VAL A 2 10.93 10.16 22.76
CA VAL A 2 11.15 10.42 21.32
C VAL A 2 10.68 11.85 21.01
N THR A 3 11.52 12.67 20.39
CA THR A 3 11.19 14.07 20.11
C THR A 3 10.24 14.20 18.91
N PRO A 4 9.41 15.25 18.84
CA PRO A 4 8.54 15.51 17.68
C PRO A 4 9.31 15.59 16.35
N THR A 5 10.56 16.07 16.41
CA THR A 5 11.47 16.15 15.27
C THR A 5 11.84 14.76 14.71
N PHE A 6 11.92 13.74 15.55
CA PHE A 6 12.22 12.38 15.14
C PHE A 6 11.09 11.76 14.30
N TYR A 7 9.84 11.94 14.73
CA TYR A 7 8.68 11.45 13.98
C TYR A 7 8.53 12.14 12.61
N LEU A 8 8.82 13.44 12.56
CA LEU A 8 8.86 14.18 11.31
C LEU A 8 9.95 13.64 10.36
N ALA A 9 11.15 13.38 10.88
CA ALA A 9 12.25 12.83 10.08
C ALA A 9 11.89 11.44 9.51
N LEU A 10 11.29 10.57 10.32
CA LEU A 10 10.77 9.27 9.89
C LEU A 10 9.71 9.40 8.79
N GLY A 11 8.78 10.35 8.93
CA GLY A 11 7.76 10.62 7.91
C GLY A 11 8.33 11.20 6.61
N TRP A 12 9.49 11.86 6.63
CA TRP A 12 10.18 12.28 5.40
C TRP A 12 10.95 11.13 4.75
N LEU A 13 11.45 10.19 5.54
CA LEU A 13 12.17 9.02 5.05
C LEU A 13 11.27 8.15 4.16
N THR A 14 10.03 7.88 4.58
CA THR A 14 9.08 7.10 3.77
C THR A 14 8.77 7.78 2.45
N VAL A 15 8.46 9.08 2.49
CA VAL A 15 8.20 9.89 1.29
C VAL A 15 9.39 9.86 0.35
N ALA A 16 10.61 9.98 0.86
CA ALA A 16 11.82 9.90 0.05
C ALA A 16 11.94 8.55 -0.68
N VAL A 17 11.63 7.44 -0.01
CA VAL A 17 11.65 6.09 -0.65
C VAL A 17 10.58 5.96 -1.72
N ILE A 18 9.36 6.44 -1.48
CA ILE A 18 8.26 6.39 -2.46
C ILE A 18 8.61 7.25 -3.68
N ILE A 19 9.15 8.45 -3.47
CA ILE A 19 9.62 9.33 -4.55
C ILE A 19 10.73 8.64 -5.33
N LEU A 20 11.71 8.03 -4.66
CA LEU A 20 12.80 7.32 -5.31
C LEU A 20 12.27 6.17 -6.18
N ALA A 21 11.37 5.35 -5.66
CA ALA A 21 10.73 4.27 -6.41
C ALA A 21 9.98 4.81 -7.64
N THR A 22 9.23 5.90 -7.47
CA THR A 22 8.51 6.58 -8.56
C THR A 22 9.46 7.10 -9.64
N LEU A 23 10.55 7.76 -9.25
CA LEU A 23 11.56 8.29 -10.18
C LEU A 23 12.26 7.18 -10.95
N ILE A 24 12.63 6.07 -10.28
CA ILE A 24 13.20 4.89 -10.93
C ILE A 24 12.21 4.33 -11.96
N GLY A 25 10.94 4.15 -11.57
CA GLY A 25 9.88 3.66 -12.44
C GLY A 25 9.60 4.57 -13.64
N ALA A 26 9.62 5.88 -13.43
CA ALA A 26 9.40 6.90 -14.46
C ALA A 26 10.57 6.96 -15.45
N ALA A 27 11.81 6.98 -14.96
CA ALA A 27 13.01 7.00 -15.79
C ALA A 27 13.10 5.79 -16.72
N ARG A 28 12.57 4.64 -16.28
CA ARG A 28 12.60 3.38 -17.05
C ARG A 28 11.26 2.99 -17.65
N PHE A 29 10.26 3.88 -17.61
CA PHE A 29 8.87 3.54 -17.93
C PHE A 29 8.67 2.84 -19.28
N ARG A 30 9.40 3.30 -20.32
CA ARG A 30 9.34 2.72 -21.67
C ARG A 30 9.93 1.31 -21.76
N GLN A 31 10.87 0.96 -20.88
CA GLN A 31 11.56 -0.33 -20.83
C GLN A 31 10.88 -1.34 -19.90
N LEU A 32 9.96 -0.89 -19.05
CA LEU A 32 9.27 -1.74 -18.09
C LEU A 32 8.18 -2.59 -18.77
N PRO A 33 8.00 -3.85 -18.33
CA PRO A 33 6.87 -4.68 -18.75
C PRO A 33 5.57 -4.08 -18.22
N ALA A 34 4.44 -4.48 -18.82
CA ALA A 34 3.13 -3.92 -18.48
C ALA A 34 2.82 -4.00 -16.98
N SER A 35 3.17 -5.12 -16.32
CA SER A 35 3.00 -5.31 -14.88
C SER A 35 3.75 -4.27 -14.03
N SER A 36 5.03 -4.03 -14.32
CA SER A 36 5.84 -3.04 -13.61
C SER A 36 5.44 -1.59 -13.93
N ARG A 37 4.82 -1.32 -15.08
CA ARG A 37 4.27 0.02 -15.37
C ARG A 37 3.14 0.38 -14.41
N TYR A 38 2.28 -0.57 -14.07
CA TYR A 38 1.26 -0.36 -13.04
C TYR A 38 1.87 -0.13 -11.66
N LEU A 39 3.03 -0.72 -11.36
CA LEU A 39 3.78 -0.40 -10.13
C LEU A 39 4.34 1.02 -10.12
N THR A 40 4.77 1.54 -11.28
CA THR A 40 5.15 2.95 -11.39
C THR A 40 3.95 3.86 -11.16
N TYR A 41 2.78 3.53 -11.73
CA TYR A 41 1.55 4.29 -11.49
C TYR A 41 1.13 4.23 -10.02
N PHE A 42 1.24 3.06 -9.40
CA PHE A 42 1.03 2.87 -7.96
C PHE A 42 1.92 3.79 -7.12
N ALA A 43 3.25 3.73 -7.32
CA ALA A 43 4.17 4.57 -6.57
C ALA A 43 3.91 6.07 -6.81
N GLY A 44 3.64 6.47 -8.05
CA GLY A 44 3.30 7.85 -8.38
C GLY A 44 1.98 8.32 -7.77
N PHE A 45 0.98 7.43 -7.70
CA PHE A 45 -0.29 7.70 -7.03
C PHE A 45 -0.08 7.92 -5.53
N GLU A 46 0.75 7.12 -4.87
CA GLU A 46 1.11 7.30 -3.46
C GLU A 46 1.80 8.65 -3.21
N VAL A 47 2.75 9.05 -4.06
CA VAL A 47 3.35 10.40 -3.98
C VAL A 47 2.27 11.48 -4.12
N LEU A 48 1.34 11.33 -5.07
CA LEU A 48 0.29 12.31 -5.31
C LEU A 48 -0.65 12.43 -4.10
N ILE A 49 -1.10 11.31 -3.53
CA ILE A 49 -1.98 11.30 -2.35
C ILE A 49 -1.27 11.94 -1.14
N GLU A 50 0.00 11.63 -0.92
CA GLU A 50 0.77 12.20 0.17
C GLU A 50 0.99 13.71 0.01
N LEU A 51 1.32 14.16 -1.21
CA LEU A 51 1.46 15.59 -1.50
C LEU A 51 0.13 16.33 -1.34
N LEU A 52 -0.97 15.74 -1.83
CA LEU A 52 -2.32 16.30 -1.69
C LEU A 52 -2.70 16.39 -0.22
N SER A 53 -2.50 15.32 0.56
CA SER A 53 -2.72 15.26 1.99
C SER A 53 -2.00 16.40 2.73
N ARG A 54 -0.71 16.61 2.43
CA ARG A 54 0.09 17.70 3.02
C ARG A 54 -0.36 19.08 2.57
N ALA A 55 -0.73 19.24 1.29
CA ALA A 55 -1.23 20.50 0.76
C ALA A 55 -2.57 20.89 1.41
N LEU A 56 -3.51 19.95 1.59
CA LEU A 56 -4.79 20.20 2.24
C LEU A 56 -4.62 20.70 3.68
N ILE A 57 -3.68 20.11 4.44
CA ILE A 57 -3.43 20.51 5.83
C ILE A 57 -2.66 21.84 5.90
N ARG A 58 -1.57 21.99 5.12
CA ARG A 58 -0.65 23.14 5.27
C ARG A 58 -1.05 24.37 4.49
N VAL A 59 -1.63 24.20 3.30
CA VAL A 59 -1.99 25.30 2.39
C VAL A 59 -3.45 25.66 2.55
N PHE A 60 -4.34 24.67 2.61
CA PHE A 60 -5.79 24.90 2.71
C PHE A 60 -6.32 24.87 4.14
N HIS A 61 -5.46 24.65 5.15
CA HIS A 61 -5.80 24.64 6.58
C HIS A 61 -6.97 23.73 6.95
N LEU A 62 -7.21 22.67 6.18
CA LEU A 62 -8.23 21.68 6.49
C LEU A 62 -7.83 20.93 7.76
N LYS A 63 -8.74 20.92 8.75
CA LYS A 63 -8.53 20.24 10.04
C LYS A 63 -8.45 18.72 9.92
N SER A 64 -8.99 18.16 8.82
CA SER A 64 -9.03 16.73 8.58
C SER A 64 -8.98 16.44 7.08
N ASN A 65 -8.19 15.44 6.72
CA ASN A 65 -8.03 14.88 5.39
C ASN A 65 -8.56 13.42 5.34
N LEU A 66 -9.36 12.99 6.32
CA LEU A 66 -9.83 11.61 6.45
C LEU A 66 -10.62 11.12 5.22
N PHE A 67 -11.26 12.04 4.49
CA PHE A 67 -11.96 11.72 3.25
C PHE A 67 -11.02 11.22 2.13
N LEU A 68 -9.71 11.46 2.24
CA LEU A 68 -8.72 10.91 1.31
C LEU A 68 -8.48 9.41 1.52
N ILE A 69 -8.71 8.89 2.72
CA ILE A 69 -8.47 7.47 3.06
C ILE A 69 -9.18 6.51 2.09
N PRO A 70 -10.52 6.60 1.87
CA PRO A 70 -11.20 5.71 0.92
C PRO A 70 -10.70 5.90 -0.52
N ILE A 71 -10.37 7.12 -0.93
CA ILE A 71 -9.86 7.42 -2.27
C ILE A 71 -8.50 6.78 -2.48
N ALA A 72 -7.61 6.93 -1.50
CA ALA A 72 -6.30 6.30 -1.46
C ALA A 72 -6.43 4.79 -1.52
N ALA A 73 -7.24 4.19 -0.64
CA ALA A 73 -7.45 2.75 -0.58
C ALA A 73 -7.97 2.16 -1.91
N ILE A 74 -8.96 2.82 -2.55
CA ILE A 74 -9.48 2.40 -3.86
C ILE A 74 -8.40 2.47 -4.93
N GLY A 75 -7.63 3.56 -4.98
CA GLY A 75 -6.55 3.71 -5.95
C GLY A 75 -5.42 2.70 -5.72
N GLU A 76 -5.04 2.49 -4.47
CA GLU A 76 -4.01 1.55 -4.04
C GLU A 76 -4.37 0.12 -4.46
N VAL A 77 -5.54 -0.37 -4.03
CA VAL A 77 -6.04 -1.70 -4.37
C VAL A 77 -6.26 -1.84 -5.88
N GLY A 78 -6.80 -0.82 -6.54
CA GLY A 78 -7.05 -0.83 -7.98
C GLY A 78 -5.78 -0.96 -8.81
N LEU A 79 -4.74 -0.18 -8.50
CA LEU A 79 -3.47 -0.22 -9.21
C LEU A 79 -2.70 -1.52 -8.95
N LEU A 80 -2.73 -2.01 -7.70
CA LEU A 80 -2.17 -3.32 -7.37
C LEU A 80 -2.91 -4.44 -8.11
N ALA A 81 -4.25 -4.44 -8.08
CA ALA A 81 -5.08 -5.41 -8.80
C ALA A 81 -4.74 -5.46 -10.29
N LEU A 82 -4.53 -4.32 -10.94
CA LEU A 82 -4.10 -4.24 -12.33
C LEU A 82 -2.69 -4.80 -12.55
N ALA A 83 -1.74 -4.49 -11.66
CA ALA A 83 -0.40 -5.05 -11.71
C ALA A 83 -0.42 -6.58 -11.59
N TYR A 84 -1.15 -7.12 -10.61
CA TYR A 84 -1.27 -8.56 -10.38
C TYR A 84 -2.07 -9.26 -11.47
N ARG A 85 -3.02 -8.60 -12.13
CA ARG A 85 -3.70 -9.17 -13.30
C ARG A 85 -2.73 -9.55 -14.40
N GLN A 86 -1.74 -8.67 -14.65
CA GLN A 86 -0.70 -8.91 -15.67
C GLN A 86 0.23 -10.06 -15.28
N VAL A 87 0.60 -10.13 -14.00
CA VAL A 87 1.54 -11.15 -13.50
C VAL A 87 0.88 -12.52 -13.37
N LEU A 88 -0.34 -12.58 -12.86
CA LEU A 88 -1.06 -13.84 -12.69
C LEU A 88 -1.46 -14.43 -14.04
N GLY A 89 -1.90 -13.61 -15.00
CA GLY A 89 -2.34 -14.07 -16.33
C GLY A 89 -3.58 -14.98 -16.31
N SER A 90 -4.23 -15.14 -15.16
CA SER A 90 -5.39 -16.03 -14.99
C SER A 90 -6.67 -15.37 -15.48
N ALA A 91 -7.38 -16.06 -16.39
CA ALA A 91 -8.68 -15.63 -16.88
C ALA A 91 -9.74 -15.56 -15.76
N ALA A 92 -9.69 -16.49 -14.79
CA ALA A 92 -10.59 -16.48 -13.64
C ALA A 92 -10.39 -15.23 -12.78
N PHE A 93 -9.12 -14.88 -12.51
CA PHE A 93 -8.78 -13.66 -11.78
C PHE A 93 -9.25 -12.41 -12.54
N ALA A 94 -9.00 -12.33 -13.85
CA ALA A 94 -9.41 -11.20 -14.67
C ALA A 94 -10.95 -10.99 -14.70
N ARG A 95 -11.74 -12.07 -14.65
CA ARG A 95 -13.21 -12.00 -14.58
C ARG A 95 -13.72 -11.61 -13.20
N ALA A 96 -13.07 -12.08 -12.14
CA ALA A 96 -13.44 -11.75 -10.76
C ALA A 96 -13.05 -10.31 -10.38
N LEU A 97 -11.96 -9.79 -10.95
CA LEU A 97 -11.39 -8.49 -10.60
C LEU A 97 -12.39 -7.31 -10.60
N PRO A 98 -13.21 -7.07 -11.63
CA PRO A 98 -14.16 -5.95 -11.60
C PRO A 98 -15.20 -6.09 -10.49
N TRP A 99 -15.59 -7.31 -10.13
CA TRP A 99 -16.52 -7.55 -9.02
C TRP A 99 -15.87 -7.27 -7.67
N VAL A 100 -14.62 -7.73 -7.48
CA VAL A 100 -13.86 -7.46 -6.26
C VAL A 100 -13.63 -5.95 -6.08
N LEU A 101 -13.17 -5.27 -7.14
CA LEU A 101 -12.94 -3.82 -7.10
C LEU A 101 -14.23 -3.03 -6.95
N GLY A 102 -15.30 -3.45 -7.63
CA GLY A 102 -16.61 -2.82 -7.51
C GLY A 102 -17.16 -2.92 -6.08
N LEU A 103 -17.15 -4.12 -5.51
CA LEU A 103 -17.63 -4.36 -4.15
C LEU A 103 -16.79 -3.61 -3.11
N PHE A 104 -15.46 -3.65 -3.23
CA PHE A 104 -14.55 -2.93 -2.33
C PHE A 104 -14.74 -1.41 -2.45
N SER A 105 -14.85 -0.87 -3.66
CA SER A 105 -15.05 0.57 -3.87
C SER A 105 -16.39 1.04 -3.34
N SER A 106 -17.47 0.30 -3.62
CA SER A 106 -18.78 0.58 -3.05
C SER A 106 -18.74 0.54 -1.53
N TYR A 107 -18.08 -0.48 -0.95
CA TYR A 107 -17.91 -0.59 0.49
C TYR A 107 -17.16 0.60 1.10
N ALA A 108 -15.99 0.96 0.56
CA ALA A 108 -15.19 2.08 1.05
C ALA A 108 -15.92 3.44 0.93
N LEU A 109 -16.67 3.65 -0.14
CA LEU A 109 -17.49 4.85 -0.32
C LEU A 109 -18.69 4.87 0.64
N LEU A 110 -19.39 3.75 0.82
CA LEU A 110 -20.51 3.64 1.75
C LEU A 110 -20.06 3.87 3.19
N GLU A 111 -18.92 3.32 3.61
CA GLU A 111 -18.35 3.57 4.95
C GLU A 111 -18.08 5.07 5.16
N THR A 112 -17.56 5.74 4.12
CA THR A 112 -17.28 7.18 4.16
C THR A 112 -18.57 7.99 4.23
N LEU A 113 -19.60 7.63 3.46
CA LEU A 113 -20.90 8.30 3.46
C LEU A 113 -21.66 8.06 4.78
N ALA A 114 -21.64 6.85 5.31
CA ALA A 114 -22.25 6.50 6.59
C ALA A 114 -21.53 7.17 7.77
N GLY A 115 -20.22 7.41 7.63
CA GLY A 115 -19.39 8.13 8.58
C GLY A 115 -19.48 9.66 8.52
N LEU A 116 -20.28 10.25 7.61
CA LEU A 116 -20.52 11.70 7.53
C LEU A 116 -21.27 12.19 8.79
N GLY A 117 -20.54 12.36 9.88
CA GLY A 117 -21.05 12.79 11.19
C GLY A 117 -20.17 12.36 12.37
N ALA A 118 -19.40 11.28 12.21
CA ALA A 118 -18.44 10.82 13.20
C ALA A 118 -17.03 10.90 12.62
N VAL A 119 -16.22 11.84 13.08
CA VAL A 119 -14.78 11.92 12.79
C VAL A 119 -14.07 10.76 13.50
N ARG A 120 -14.32 9.53 13.06
CA ARG A 120 -13.72 8.32 13.61
C ARG A 120 -12.89 7.64 12.53
N TYR A 121 -11.70 7.23 12.93
CA TYR A 121 -10.86 6.34 12.14
C TYR A 121 -11.68 5.10 11.78
N ALA A 122 -11.76 4.75 10.50
CA ALA A 122 -12.49 3.59 10.00
C ALA A 122 -11.49 2.44 9.74
N PRO A 123 -11.15 1.63 10.77
CA PRO A 123 -10.16 0.55 10.62
C PRO A 123 -10.63 -0.54 9.65
N THR A 124 -11.92 -0.59 9.36
CA THR A 124 -12.58 -1.63 8.56
C THR A 124 -12.19 -1.56 7.07
N VAL A 125 -12.09 -0.34 6.49
CA VAL A 125 -11.59 -0.14 5.12
C VAL A 125 -10.13 -0.56 5.03
N GLN A 126 -9.31 -0.18 6.02
CA GLN A 126 -7.90 -0.53 6.05
C GLN A 126 -7.69 -2.05 6.18
N VAL A 127 -8.40 -2.71 7.11
CA VAL A 127 -8.39 -4.17 7.23
C VAL A 127 -8.78 -4.84 5.91
N SER A 128 -9.77 -4.30 5.21
CA SER A 128 -10.18 -4.82 3.90
C SER A 128 -9.09 -4.64 2.84
N THR A 129 -8.41 -3.49 2.81
CA THR A 129 -7.23 -3.25 1.96
C THR A 129 -6.12 -4.28 2.24
N ASP A 130 -5.77 -4.48 3.50
CA ASP A 130 -4.71 -5.42 3.91
C ASP A 130 -5.05 -6.86 3.50
N LEU A 131 -6.31 -7.28 3.70
CA LEU A 131 -6.76 -8.60 3.28
C LEU A 131 -6.70 -8.79 1.76
N LEU A 132 -7.04 -7.76 0.98
CA LEU A 132 -6.92 -7.81 -0.48
C LEU A 132 -5.46 -7.87 -0.92
N MET A 133 -4.58 -7.09 -0.31
CA MET A 133 -3.13 -7.17 -0.56
C MET A 133 -2.60 -8.57 -0.26
N LEU A 134 -2.92 -9.14 0.91
CA LEU A 134 -2.54 -10.51 1.27
C LEU A 134 -3.12 -11.53 0.28
N GLY A 135 -4.35 -11.32 -0.19
CA GLY A 135 -4.95 -12.13 -1.25
C GLY A 135 -4.14 -12.09 -2.55
N PHE A 136 -3.74 -10.90 -3.00
CA PHE A 136 -2.92 -10.73 -4.21
C PHE A 136 -1.54 -11.39 -4.06
N ALA A 137 -0.84 -11.14 -2.95
CA ALA A 137 0.45 -11.79 -2.66
C ALA A 137 0.30 -13.32 -2.57
N GLY A 138 -0.75 -13.81 -1.90
CA GLY A 138 -1.02 -15.24 -1.75
C GLY A 138 -1.29 -15.93 -3.09
N LEU A 139 -2.05 -15.29 -3.99
CA LEU A 139 -2.26 -15.79 -5.35
C LEU A 139 -0.94 -15.85 -6.14
N TYR A 140 -0.09 -14.84 -5.99
CA TYR A 140 1.22 -14.82 -6.63
C TYR A 140 2.14 -15.91 -6.08
N PHE A 141 2.25 -16.07 -4.76
CA PHE A 141 3.05 -17.13 -4.17
C PHE A 141 2.52 -18.53 -4.53
N ARG A 142 1.20 -18.71 -4.60
CA ARG A 142 0.60 -19.96 -5.10
C ARG A 142 1.01 -20.25 -6.54
N LYS A 143 0.96 -19.24 -7.41
CA LYS A 143 1.42 -19.37 -8.80
C LYS A 143 2.89 -19.78 -8.85
N LEU A 144 3.73 -19.09 -8.09
CA LEU A 144 5.18 -19.33 -7.99
C LEU A 144 5.52 -20.74 -7.49
N LEU A 145 4.75 -21.28 -6.54
CA LEU A 145 4.93 -22.64 -6.03
C LEU A 145 4.51 -23.71 -7.05
N HIS A 146 3.50 -23.43 -7.88
CA HIS A 146 3.06 -24.36 -8.93
C HIS A 146 3.95 -24.31 -10.18
N GLU A 147 4.46 -23.13 -10.51
CA GLU A 147 5.37 -22.91 -11.64
C GLU A 147 6.82 -23.09 -11.17
N LEU A 148 7.21 -24.36 -10.99
CA LEU A 148 8.54 -24.81 -10.53
C LEU A 148 9.70 -24.50 -11.50
N GLN A 149 9.58 -23.44 -12.33
CA GLN A 149 10.54 -23.05 -13.37
C GLN A 149 11.34 -21.79 -13.05
N VAL A 150 11.04 -21.07 -11.96
CA VAL A 150 11.84 -19.90 -11.57
C VAL A 150 13.16 -20.38 -10.94
N THR A 151 14.18 -20.54 -11.77
CA THR A 151 15.53 -20.95 -11.35
C THR A 151 16.19 -19.96 -10.38
N GLN A 152 15.77 -18.69 -10.37
CA GLN A 152 16.30 -17.66 -9.47
C GLN A 152 15.24 -16.67 -9.00
N LEU A 153 14.53 -17.03 -7.92
CA LEU A 153 13.55 -16.19 -7.19
C LEU A 153 14.03 -14.75 -6.91
N ARG A 154 15.34 -14.57 -6.72
CA ARG A 154 15.95 -13.27 -6.41
C ARG A 154 15.86 -12.26 -7.57
N HIS A 155 15.69 -12.73 -8.80
CA HIS A 155 15.59 -11.88 -9.99
C HIS A 155 14.14 -11.56 -10.38
N GLU A 156 13.15 -12.14 -9.69
CA GLU A 156 11.74 -11.89 -9.95
C GLU A 156 11.28 -10.59 -9.26
N PRO A 157 10.94 -9.53 -10.02
CA PRO A 157 10.53 -8.26 -9.44
C PRO A 157 9.33 -8.37 -8.48
N PHE A 158 8.33 -9.16 -8.88
CA PHE A 158 7.10 -9.32 -8.11
C PHE A 158 7.30 -10.18 -6.86
N PHE A 159 8.39 -10.94 -6.74
CA PHE A 159 8.71 -11.62 -5.50
C PHE A 159 9.05 -10.62 -4.39
N TRP A 160 9.95 -9.68 -4.63
CA TRP A 160 10.34 -8.66 -3.65
C TRP A 160 9.18 -7.74 -3.27
N MET A 161 8.40 -7.34 -4.27
CA MET A 161 7.19 -6.57 -4.03
C MET A 161 6.17 -7.34 -3.18
N SER A 162 5.83 -8.59 -3.55
CA SER A 162 4.86 -9.41 -2.82
C SER A 162 5.31 -9.71 -1.39
N ALA A 163 6.61 -9.96 -1.20
CA ALA A 163 7.20 -10.19 0.12
C ALA A 163 7.09 -8.93 1.01
N GLY A 164 7.49 -7.77 0.49
CA GLY A 164 7.35 -6.50 1.19
C GLY A 164 5.89 -6.17 1.51
N MET A 165 5.00 -6.39 0.55
CA MET A 165 3.55 -6.18 0.72
C MET A 165 2.95 -7.11 1.78
N THR A 166 3.39 -8.37 1.83
CA THR A 166 2.92 -9.34 2.84
C THR A 166 3.35 -8.92 4.24
N ILE A 167 4.62 -8.53 4.42
CA ILE A 167 5.15 -8.06 5.70
C ILE A 167 4.40 -6.80 6.14
N TYR A 168 4.22 -5.84 5.22
CA TYR A 168 3.47 -4.62 5.49
C TYR A 168 2.02 -4.92 5.87
N ALA A 169 1.27 -5.64 5.03
CA ALA A 169 -0.15 -5.89 5.26
C ALA A 169 -0.40 -6.71 6.54
N LEU A 170 0.45 -7.69 6.88
CA LEU A 170 0.32 -8.41 8.16
C LEU A 170 0.57 -7.49 9.36
N GLY A 171 1.59 -6.63 9.27
CA GLY A 171 1.89 -5.68 10.34
C GLY A 171 0.82 -4.60 10.47
N ASP A 172 0.34 -4.05 9.36
CA ASP A 172 -0.70 -3.02 9.34
C ASP A 172 -2.05 -3.58 9.80
N LEU A 173 -2.38 -4.82 9.44
CA LEU A 173 -3.56 -5.53 9.93
C LEU A 173 -3.52 -5.70 11.45
N GLN A 174 -2.38 -6.11 12.02
CA GLN A 174 -2.22 -6.20 13.47
C GLN A 174 -2.40 -4.82 14.12
N ILE A 175 -1.77 -3.78 13.57
CA ILE A 175 -1.92 -2.41 14.08
C ILE A 175 -3.39 -1.99 14.04
N ALA A 176 -4.10 -2.23 12.93
CA ALA A 176 -5.50 -1.85 12.76
C ALA A 176 -6.42 -2.58 13.75
N LEU A 177 -6.24 -3.90 13.92
CA LEU A 177 -7.05 -4.72 14.84
C LEU A 177 -6.80 -4.35 16.31
N PHE A 178 -5.56 -4.07 16.69
CA PHE A 178 -5.21 -3.74 18.06
C PHE A 178 -5.26 -2.24 18.38
N SER A 179 -5.39 -1.35 17.39
CA SER A 179 -5.40 0.10 17.61
C SER A 179 -6.50 0.53 18.60
N ASN A 180 -7.72 0.01 18.44
CA ASN A 180 -8.82 0.31 19.35
C ASN A 180 -8.58 -0.22 20.77
N TYR A 181 -7.99 -1.41 20.89
CA TYR A 181 -7.62 -1.98 22.19
C TYR A 181 -6.53 -1.15 22.87
N LEU A 182 -5.49 -0.75 22.14
CA LEU A 182 -4.39 0.06 22.64
C LEU A 182 -4.82 1.48 23.02
N LEU A 183 -5.81 2.06 22.33
CA LEU A 183 -6.39 3.36 22.71
C LEU A 183 -7.23 3.28 23.98
N HIS A 184 -7.94 2.16 24.19
CA HIS A 184 -8.85 2.01 25.32
C HIS A 184 -8.16 1.54 26.60
N TYR A 185 -7.20 0.63 26.49
CA TYR A 185 -6.53 -0.01 27.63
C TYR A 185 -5.02 0.29 27.72
N GLY A 186 -4.42 0.83 26.65
CA GLY A 186 -3.01 1.17 26.60
C GLY A 186 -2.73 2.65 26.88
N SER A 187 -1.46 3.04 26.84
CA SER A 187 -1.07 4.45 26.90
C SER A 187 -1.10 5.08 25.50
N LEU A 188 -1.54 6.34 25.42
CA LEU A 188 -1.50 7.14 24.20
C LEU A 188 -0.09 7.16 23.57
N GLN A 189 0.95 7.19 24.41
CA GLN A 189 2.35 7.16 23.97
C GLN A 189 2.72 5.86 23.24
N LEU A 190 2.26 4.71 23.74
CA LEU A 190 2.51 3.42 23.09
C LEU A 190 1.81 3.36 21.72
N ASN A 191 0.56 3.83 21.64
CA ASN A 191 -0.16 3.91 20.37
C ASN A 191 0.59 4.80 19.35
N LEU A 192 1.05 5.99 19.77
CA LEU A 192 1.85 6.87 18.93
C LEU A 192 3.15 6.22 18.44
N VAL A 193 3.85 5.46 19.29
CA VAL A 193 5.07 4.74 18.88
C VAL A 193 4.74 3.67 17.84
N VAL A 194 3.69 2.88 18.06
CA VAL A 194 3.27 1.83 17.12
C VAL A 194 2.90 2.44 15.77
N ILE A 195 2.06 3.48 15.76
CA ILE A 195 1.62 4.13 14.51
C ILE A 195 2.78 4.88 13.84
N SER A 196 3.57 5.65 14.57
CA SER A 196 4.55 6.55 13.94
C SER A 196 5.92 5.92 13.69
N VAL A 197 6.27 4.82 14.35
CA VAL A 197 7.55 4.13 14.14
C VAL A 197 7.34 2.80 13.42
N VAL A 198 6.53 1.89 13.98
CA VAL A 198 6.38 0.55 13.43
C VAL A 198 5.74 0.59 12.04
N ARG A 199 4.64 1.34 11.88
CA ARG A 199 3.98 1.49 10.57
C ARG A 199 4.91 2.10 9.53
N VAL A 200 5.70 3.10 9.91
CA VAL A 200 6.69 3.73 9.04
C VAL A 200 7.75 2.74 8.57
N LEU A 201 8.26 1.89 9.46
CA LEU A 201 9.22 0.85 9.10
C LEU A 201 8.61 -0.19 8.16
N LEU A 202 7.36 -0.59 8.38
CA LEU A 202 6.63 -1.51 7.49
C LEU A 202 6.46 -0.91 6.09
N LEU A 203 6.04 0.36 6.01
CA LEU A 203 5.96 1.10 4.75
C LEU A 203 7.32 1.17 4.04
N PHE A 204 8.38 1.46 4.79
CA PHE A 204 9.74 1.50 4.26
C PHE A 204 10.12 0.16 3.61
N ILE A 205 9.81 -0.98 4.26
CA ILE A 205 10.06 -2.32 3.71
C ILE A 205 9.28 -2.54 2.42
N PHE A 206 7.99 -2.21 2.42
CA PHE A 206 7.13 -2.39 1.25
C PHE A 206 7.59 -1.55 0.05
N TYR A 207 7.83 -0.26 0.25
CA TYR A 207 8.27 0.63 -0.83
C TYR A 207 9.69 0.35 -1.28
N SER A 208 10.56 -0.16 -0.40
CA SER A 208 11.87 -0.68 -0.80
C SER A 208 11.71 -1.90 -1.72
N GLY A 209 10.78 -2.81 -1.41
CA GLY A 209 10.40 -3.93 -2.27
C GLY A 209 9.90 -3.46 -3.65
N CYS A 210 9.07 -2.41 -3.68
CA CYS A 210 8.61 -1.80 -4.93
C CYS A 210 9.75 -1.16 -5.73
N GLY A 211 10.65 -0.42 -5.06
CA GLY A 211 11.82 0.18 -5.69
C GLY A 211 12.76 -0.87 -6.29
N LEU A 212 13.01 -1.96 -5.57
CA LEU A 212 13.78 -3.10 -6.08
C LEU A 212 13.09 -3.75 -7.29
N ALA A 213 11.77 -3.95 -7.22
CA ALA A 213 11.01 -4.50 -8.34
C ALA A 213 11.10 -3.63 -9.61
N LEU A 214 11.03 -2.30 -9.45
CA LEU A 214 11.18 -1.35 -10.56
C LEU A 214 12.61 -1.25 -11.08
N TRP A 215 13.60 -1.51 -10.22
CA TRP A 215 15.02 -1.50 -10.59
C TRP A 215 15.45 -2.80 -11.31
N MET A 216 14.85 -3.94 -11.00
CA MET A 216 15.21 -5.18 -11.66
C MET A 216 14.85 -5.14 -13.14
N ARG A 217 15.77 -5.63 -14.00
CA ARG A 217 15.47 -5.82 -15.42
C ARG A 217 14.71 -7.14 -15.55
N PRO A 218 13.55 -7.17 -16.23
CA PRO A 218 12.93 -8.45 -16.57
C PRO A 218 13.90 -9.22 -17.46
N GLN A 219 14.32 -10.40 -17.02
CA GLN A 219 14.94 -11.36 -17.93
C GLN A 219 13.80 -11.97 -18.75
N LYS A 220 14.00 -12.00 -20.07
CA LYS A 220 13.04 -12.59 -21.02
C LYS A 220 13.01 -14.11 -20.88
#